data_AF-A0A1V6PLU8-F1
#
_entry.id   AF-A0A1V6PLU8-F1
#
_cell.length_a   1.000
_cell.length_b   1.000
_cell.length_c   1.000
_cell.angle_alpha   90.00
_cell.angle_beta   90.00
_cell.angle_gamma   90.00
#
_symmetry.space_group_name_H-M   'P 1'
#
loop_
_entity.id
_entity.type
_entity.pdbx_description
1 polymer ?
#
loop_
_entity_poly.entity_id
_entity_poly.type
_entity_poly.pdbx_seq_one_letter_code
_entity_poly.pdbx_strand_id
1 'polypeptide(L)'
;MPPKCAQDSSAMPEAQGLKYNESKMALFHARLSYDSTIDERKASQDPNLVSISEAQAKILKRWDLLQQAEEELAAQGKSLSPTDNRQLMQYAWRFKHLEQTATKTTGE
;
A
#
# COMPACT_ATOMS: atom_id res chain seq x y z
N MET A 1 40.90 35.91 6.30
CA MET A 1 40.54 34.47 6.20
C MET A 1 39.28 34.24 7.02
N PRO A 2 38.32 33.42 6.55
CA PRO A 2 36.92 33.47 7.00
C PRO A 2 36.71 32.71 8.32
N PRO A 3 35.66 33.03 9.10
CA PRO A 3 35.26 32.23 10.25
C PRO A 3 34.59 30.94 9.77
N LYS A 4 35.02 29.82 10.34
CA LYS A 4 34.49 28.48 10.08
C LYS A 4 33.07 28.42 10.65
N CYS A 5 32.06 28.56 9.78
CA CYS A 5 30.68 28.24 10.14
C CYS A 5 30.60 26.72 10.36
N ALA A 6 30.78 26.28 11.59
CA ALA A 6 30.22 25.02 12.05
C ALA A 6 28.71 25.23 12.13
N GLN A 7 28.03 25.09 10.99
CA GLN A 7 26.60 24.85 11.04
C GLN A 7 26.43 23.40 11.47
N ASP A 8 25.97 23.26 12.71
CA ASP A 8 25.38 22.06 13.27
C ASP A 8 24.64 21.30 12.18
N SER A 9 25.25 20.19 11.77
CA SER A 9 24.55 19.13 11.07
C SER A 9 23.55 18.63 12.09
N SER A 10 22.36 19.22 12.09
CA SER A 10 21.17 18.76 12.78
C SER A 10 21.21 17.25 12.73
N ALA A 11 21.49 16.65 13.87
CA ALA A 11 21.50 15.21 14.07
C ALA A 11 20.06 14.74 13.87
N MET A 12 19.62 14.66 12.61
CA MET A 12 18.57 13.75 12.23
C MET A 12 19.11 12.38 12.65
N PRO A 13 18.47 11.69 13.60
CA PRO A 13 18.85 10.33 13.90
C PRO A 13 18.79 9.58 12.57
N GLU A 14 19.93 9.15 12.04
CA GLU A 14 19.95 8.24 10.90
C GLU A 14 18.99 7.12 11.25
N ALA A 15 17.96 6.92 10.41
CA ALA A 15 16.85 6.02 10.69
C ALA A 15 17.39 4.66 11.15
N GLN A 16 17.41 4.44 12.46
CA GLN A 16 17.98 3.25 13.07
C GLN A 16 17.10 2.06 12.67
N GLY A 17 17.52 1.34 11.62
CA GLY A 17 17.19 -0.06 11.40
C GLY A 17 15.73 -0.42 11.09
N LEU A 18 14.84 0.53 10.74
CA LEU A 18 13.48 0.16 10.33
C LEU A 18 13.47 -0.48 8.93
N LYS A 19 13.62 -1.80 8.88
CA LYS A 19 13.40 -2.59 7.67
C LYS A 19 11.91 -2.86 7.52
N TYR A 20 11.24 -2.07 6.69
CA TYR A 20 9.84 -2.29 6.38
C TYR A 20 9.68 -3.52 5.46
N ASN A 21 8.68 -4.34 5.75
CA ASN A 21 8.25 -5.37 4.81
C ASN A 21 7.55 -4.67 3.62
N GLU A 22 8.06 -4.88 2.41
CA GLU A 22 7.55 -4.27 1.18
C GLU A 22 6.05 -4.55 0.95
N SER A 23 5.58 -5.77 1.27
CA SER A 23 4.16 -6.15 1.19
C SER A 23 3.31 -5.29 2.12
N LYS A 24 3.75 -5.10 3.38
CA LYS A 24 3.04 -4.27 4.36
C LYS A 24 2.97 -2.81 3.95
N MET A 25 4.05 -2.27 3.39
CA MET A 25 4.07 -0.91 2.88
C MET A 25 3.16 -0.75 1.67
N ALA A 26 3.16 -1.71 0.75
CA ALA A 26 2.27 -1.68 -0.41
C ALA A 26 0.79 -1.72 0.01
N LEU A 27 0.44 -2.53 1.01
CA LEU A 27 -0.92 -2.60 1.55
C LEU A 27 -1.32 -1.29 2.25
N PHE A 28 -0.41 -0.69 3.01
CA PHE A 28 -0.63 0.61 3.64
C PHE A 28 -0.92 1.70 2.61
N HIS A 29 -0.09 1.81 1.56
CA HIS A 29 -0.32 2.76 0.48
C HIS A 29 -1.63 2.50 -0.27
N ALA A 30 -1.97 1.23 -0.49
CA ALA A 30 -3.23 0.87 -1.14
C ALA A 30 -4.45 1.30 -0.32
N ARG A 31 -4.43 1.09 1.00
CA ARG A 31 -5.50 1.56 1.91
C ARG A 31 -5.63 3.08 1.87
N LEU A 32 -4.51 3.81 2.00
CA LEU A 32 -4.51 5.26 1.93
C LEU A 32 -5.12 5.79 0.62
N SER A 33 -4.71 5.21 -0.52
CA SER A 33 -5.24 5.59 -1.84
C SER A 33 -6.73 5.31 -1.98
N TYR A 34 -7.19 4.19 -1.43
CA TYR A 34 -8.60 3.82 -1.46
C TYR A 34 -9.44 4.77 -0.60
N ASP A 35 -9.04 4.97 0.66
CA ASP A 35 -9.77 5.81 1.61
C ASP A 35 -9.82 7.27 1.15
N SER A 36 -8.77 7.77 0.47
CA SER A 36 -8.75 9.13 -0.05
C SER A 36 -9.63 9.35 -1.28
N THR A 37 -10.09 8.29 -1.96
CA THR A 37 -10.80 8.41 -3.26
C THR A 37 -12.19 7.78 -3.27
N ILE A 38 -12.51 6.92 -2.30
CA ILE A 38 -13.73 6.10 -2.31
C ILE A 38 -15.01 6.94 -2.28
N ASP A 39 -15.06 8.00 -1.49
CA ASP A 39 -16.26 8.82 -1.34
C ASP A 39 -16.56 9.59 -2.63
N GLU A 40 -15.54 10.14 -3.26
CA GLU A 40 -15.65 10.80 -4.57
C GLU A 40 -16.08 9.81 -5.67
N ARG A 41 -15.45 8.63 -5.72
CA ARG A 41 -15.77 7.58 -6.70
C ARG A 41 -17.19 7.03 -6.53
N LYS A 42 -17.73 7.01 -5.30
CA LYS A 42 -19.13 6.63 -5.04
C LYS A 42 -20.11 7.75 -5.38
N ALA A 43 -19.72 9.00 -5.12
CA ALA A 43 -20.55 10.17 -5.39
C ALA A 43 -20.68 10.48 -6.90
N SER A 44 -19.69 10.10 -7.72
CA SER A 44 -19.65 10.40 -9.15
C SER A 44 -20.76 9.74 -9.98
N GLN A 45 -21.42 8.70 -9.43
CA GLN A 45 -22.41 7.87 -10.13
C GLN A 45 -21.90 7.20 -11.42
N ASP A 46 -20.58 7.21 -11.68
CA ASP A 46 -19.99 6.45 -12.78
C ASP A 46 -19.96 4.96 -12.41
N PRO A 47 -20.73 4.10 -13.11
CA PRO A 47 -20.79 2.67 -12.80
C PRO A 47 -19.42 1.98 -12.90
N ASN A 48 -18.50 2.50 -13.72
CA ASN A 48 -17.14 1.96 -13.83
C ASN A 48 -16.33 2.30 -12.58
N LEU A 49 -16.36 3.55 -12.10
CA LEU A 49 -15.63 3.97 -10.90
C LEU A 49 -16.17 3.30 -9.63
N VAL A 50 -17.49 3.09 -9.55
CA VAL A 50 -18.13 2.33 -8.46
C VAL A 50 -17.66 0.87 -8.50
N SER A 51 -17.71 0.22 -9.67
CA SER A 51 -17.25 -1.16 -9.85
C SER A 51 -15.76 -1.34 -9.50
N ILE A 52 -14.91 -0.41 -9.93
CA ILE A 52 -13.47 -0.40 -9.59
C ILE A 52 -13.29 -0.31 -8.07
N SER A 53 -14.02 0.60 -7.42
CA SER A 53 -13.96 0.79 -5.98
C SER A 53 -14.40 -0.45 -5.18
N GLU A 54 -15.42 -1.14 -5.64
CA GLU A 54 -15.85 -2.41 -5.02
C GLU A 54 -14.81 -3.52 -5.21
N ALA A 55 -14.19 -3.62 -6.38
CA ALA A 55 -13.14 -4.58 -6.66
C ALA A 55 -11.90 -4.31 -5.79
N GLN A 56 -11.52 -3.04 -5.62
CA GLN A 56 -10.45 -2.61 -4.72
C GLN A 56 -10.72 -2.99 -3.27
N ALA A 57 -11.94 -2.73 -2.76
CA ALA A 57 -12.34 -3.13 -1.41
C ALA A 57 -12.20 -4.65 -1.18
N LYS A 58 -12.62 -5.45 -2.16
CA LYS A 58 -12.48 -6.92 -2.11
C LYS A 58 -11.01 -7.36 -2.09
N ILE A 59 -10.15 -6.70 -2.86
CA ILE A 59 -8.70 -6.97 -2.85
C ILE A 59 -8.11 -6.62 -1.48
N LEU A 60 -8.38 -5.42 -0.97
CA LEU A 60 -7.86 -4.96 0.33
C LEU A 60 -8.26 -5.92 1.45
N LYS A 61 -9.54 -6.31 1.52
CA LYS A 61 -10.01 -7.26 2.53
C LYS A 61 -9.27 -8.60 2.49
N ARG A 62 -9.02 -9.14 1.29
CA ARG A 62 -8.33 -10.44 1.15
C ARG A 62 -6.83 -10.30 1.41
N TRP A 63 -6.23 -9.19 1.01
CA TRP A 63 -4.83 -8.90 1.27
C TRP A 63 -4.60 -8.75 2.77
N ASP A 64 -5.48 -8.04 3.48
CA ASP A 64 -5.44 -7.90 4.94
C ASP A 64 -5.46 -9.24 5.68
N LEU A 65 -6.39 -10.13 5.31
CA LEU A 65 -6.47 -11.47 5.90
C LEU A 65 -5.20 -12.29 5.67
N LEU A 66 -4.61 -12.19 4.47
CA LEU A 66 -3.37 -12.91 4.16
C LEU A 66 -2.17 -12.31 4.90
N GLN A 67 -2.16 -11.00 5.09
CA GLN A 67 -1.13 -10.29 5.85
C GLN A 67 -1.21 -10.64 7.34
N GLN A 68 -2.42 -10.78 7.90
CA GLN A 68 -2.63 -11.28 9.27
C GLN A 68 -2.14 -12.72 9.41
N ALA A 69 -2.45 -13.59 8.45
CA ALA A 69 -1.96 -14.97 8.45
C ALA A 69 -0.41 -15.04 8.38
N GLU A 70 0.24 -14.15 7.63
CA GLU A 70 1.71 -14.03 7.63
C GLU A 70 2.25 -13.68 9.03
N GLU A 71 1.63 -12.73 9.72
CA GLU A 71 2.04 -12.31 11.06
C GLU A 71 1.85 -13.42 12.10
N GLU A 72 0.74 -14.16 12.04
CA GLU A 72 0.48 -15.30 12.90
C GLU A 72 1.49 -16.43 12.68
N LEU A 73 1.82 -16.73 11.42
CA LEU A 73 2.86 -17.72 11.08
C LEU A 73 4.24 -17.27 11.54
N ALA A 74 4.57 -16.00 11.34
CA ALA A 74 5.83 -15.41 11.79
C ALA A 74 5.97 -15.49 13.31
N ALA A 75 4.88 -15.26 14.07
CA ALA A 75 4.86 -15.43 15.51
C ALA A 75 5.12 -16.89 15.95
N GLN A 76 4.80 -17.86 15.10
CA GLN A 76 5.13 -19.29 15.29
C GLN A 76 6.50 -19.69 14.74
N GLY A 77 7.32 -18.73 14.25
CA GLY A 77 8.59 -19.00 13.59
C GLY A 77 8.47 -19.66 12.21
N LYS A 78 7.28 -19.60 11.60
CA LYS A 78 7.00 -20.11 10.25
C LYS A 78 6.91 -18.95 9.25
N SER A 79 7.00 -19.26 7.97
CA SER A 79 6.82 -18.31 6.88
C SER A 79 5.63 -18.70 6.00
N LEU A 80 5.14 -17.74 5.21
CA LEU A 80 4.14 -18.02 4.17
C LEU A 80 4.66 -19.02 3.14
N SER A 81 3.73 -19.77 2.54
CA SER A 81 4.07 -20.60 1.40
C SER A 81 4.47 -19.72 0.19
N PRO A 82 5.27 -20.23 -0.76
CA PRO A 82 5.58 -19.51 -2.00
C PRO A 82 4.35 -19.13 -2.83
N THR A 83 3.24 -19.86 -2.67
CA THR A 83 1.98 -19.56 -3.33
C THR A 83 1.31 -18.35 -2.69
N ASP A 84 1.25 -18.31 -1.37
CA ASP A 84 0.68 -17.19 -0.62
C ASP A 84 1.50 -15.91 -0.83
N ASN A 85 2.83 -16.02 -0.86
CA ASN A 85 3.68 -14.87 -1.14
C ASN A 85 3.45 -14.30 -2.55
N ARG A 86 3.28 -15.19 -3.55
CA ARG A 86 2.87 -14.76 -4.90
C ARG A 86 1.49 -14.10 -4.90
N GLN A 87 0.57 -14.58 -4.07
CA GLN A 87 -0.76 -14.00 -3.95
C GLN A 87 -0.73 -12.58 -3.34
N LEU A 88 0.14 -12.32 -2.36
CA LEU A 88 0.39 -10.95 -1.84
C LEU A 88 0.86 -10.00 -2.95
N MET A 89 1.86 -10.41 -3.74
CA MET A 89 2.35 -9.60 -4.86
C MET A 89 1.27 -9.35 -5.92
N GLN A 90 0.42 -10.36 -6.19
CA GLN A 90 -0.70 -10.21 -7.11
C GLN A 90 -1.75 -9.21 -6.61
N TYR A 91 -2.04 -9.17 -5.30
CA TYR A 91 -2.96 -8.18 -4.75
C TYR A 91 -2.42 -6.76 -4.93
N ALA A 92 -1.14 -6.54 -4.64
CA ALA A 92 -0.48 -5.26 -4.87
C ALA A 92 -0.57 -4.82 -6.33
N TRP A 93 -0.25 -5.72 -7.26
CA TRP A 93 -0.31 -5.43 -8.69
C TRP A 93 -1.73 -5.15 -9.17
N ARG A 94 -2.71 -5.98 -8.80
CA ARG A 94 -4.12 -5.82 -9.19
C ARG A 94 -4.71 -4.53 -8.68
N PHE A 95 -4.43 -4.18 -7.42
CA PHE A 95 -4.89 -2.93 -6.83
C PHE A 95 -4.34 -1.73 -7.61
N LYS A 96 -3.02 -1.71 -7.83
CA LYS A 96 -2.36 -0.63 -8.59
C LYS A 96 -2.90 -0.51 -10.01
N HIS A 97 -3.19 -1.63 -10.67
CA HIS A 97 -3.75 -1.62 -12.01
C HIS A 97 -5.17 -1.03 -12.04
N LEU A 98 -6.02 -1.38 -11.07
CA LEU A 98 -7.34 -0.77 -10.92
C LEU A 98 -7.26 0.74 -10.65
N GLU A 99 -6.31 1.16 -9.82
CA GLU A 99 -6.06 2.57 -9.52
C GLU A 99 -5.63 3.36 -10.78
N GLN A 100 -4.76 2.75 -11.60
CA GLN A 100 -4.35 3.32 -12.89
C GLN A 100 -5.52 3.40 -13.88
N THR A 101 -6.43 2.45 -13.88
CA THR A 101 -7.61 2.48 -14.74
C THR A 101 -8.57 3.59 -14.31
N ALA A 102 -8.82 3.73 -13.01
CA ALA A 102 -9.68 4.80 -12.48
C ALA A 102 -9.12 6.21 -12.74
N THR A 103 -7.80 6.38 -12.69
CA THR A 103 -7.16 7.69 -12.95
C THR A 103 -7.15 8.04 -14.44
N LYS A 104 -7.06 7.05 -15.34
CA LYS A 104 -7.16 7.29 -16.80
C LYS A 104 -8.55 7.73 -17.22
N THR A 105 -9.61 7.15 -16.65
CA THR A 105 -11.00 7.52 -16.98
C THR A 105 -11.39 8.92 -16.48
N THR A 106 -10.61 9.52 -15.57
CA THR A 106 -10.88 10.87 -15.04
C THR A 106 -10.23 11.97 -15.91
N GLY A 107 -9.44 11.62 -16.93
CA GLY A 107 -8.65 12.55 -17.73
C GLY A 107 -9.08 12.75 -19.19
N GLU A 108 -10.25 12.23 -19.60
CA GLU A 108 -10.82 12.42 -20.95
C GLU A 108 -12.09 13.28 -20.93
#